data_AF-A0A536IEJ9-F1
#
_entry.id   AF-A0A536IEJ9-F1
#
_cell.length_a   1.000
_cell.length_b   1.000
_cell.length_c   1.000
_cell.angle_alpha   90.00
_cell.angle_beta   90.00
_cell.angle_gamma   90.00
#
_symmetry.space_group_name_H-M   'P 1'
#
loop_
_entity.id
_entity.type
_entity.pdbx_description
1 polymer ?
#
loop_
_entity_poly.entity_id
_entity_poly.type
_entity_poly.pdbx_seq_one_letter_code
_entity_poly.pdbx_strand_id
1 'polypeptide(L)'
;MELAKSLTRSLGILAVFSAAVLFGNSGPAAASSGTNQLLCFDGTTDTANGDTGGAVYGGVCTRIANGATLNNSVPVGSGDYSGVYYKTSSLSGKLLGDVTQLSFSYTGIPTAGSPRISLPIDVTGDGTTDFYAFIGAFYCNDGAGLVDPIHDSTCTIFYTGGPVSGYPNWAAFVAAHPTWHVGAIPFVIADDAGFWTVSNVHLGEKVSERTNKDDCKKGGWMDLARADGSSFKNQGDCIQYMNTGK
;
A
#
# COMPACT_ATOMS: atom_id res chain seq x y z
N MET A 1 -14.78 29.26 -72.07
CA MET A 1 -13.40 29.77 -71.94
C MET A 1 -12.98 29.57 -70.49
N GLU A 2 -11.80 29.00 -70.34
CA GLU A 2 -11.24 28.34 -69.15
C GLU A 2 -10.90 29.24 -67.94
N LEU A 3 -10.42 28.54 -66.90
CA LEU A 3 -9.58 28.93 -65.75
C LEU A 3 -10.30 29.39 -64.47
N ALA A 4 -10.03 28.87 -63.27
CA ALA A 4 -9.11 27.82 -62.81
C ALA A 4 -9.48 27.35 -61.39
N LYS A 5 -9.10 26.11 -61.05
CA LYS A 5 -9.07 25.48 -59.71
C LYS A 5 -8.02 26.12 -58.79
N SER A 6 -8.27 26.13 -57.47
CA SER A 6 -7.30 25.79 -56.38
C SER A 6 -7.94 26.15 -55.00
N LEU A 7 -8.41 25.18 -54.20
CA LEU A 7 -7.74 24.49 -53.07
C LEU A 7 -7.47 25.34 -51.80
N THR A 8 -8.42 25.19 -50.85
CA THR A 8 -8.28 24.75 -49.44
C THR A 8 -7.24 25.33 -48.45
N ARG A 9 -7.75 25.51 -47.21
CA ARG A 9 -7.11 25.60 -45.87
C ARG A 9 -6.66 27.00 -45.44
N SER A 10 -7.20 27.60 -44.39
CA SER A 10 -7.10 27.07 -43.01
C SER A 10 -8.13 27.75 -42.08
N LEU A 11 -8.76 26.94 -41.22
CA LEU A 11 -9.72 27.36 -40.20
C LEU A 11 -9.04 28.21 -39.13
N GLY A 12 -9.71 29.30 -38.76
CA GLY A 12 -9.34 30.20 -37.68
C GLY A 12 -9.47 29.57 -36.29
N ILE A 13 -8.53 29.96 -35.44
CA ILE A 13 -8.55 29.80 -33.99
C ILE A 13 -9.65 30.71 -33.44
N LEU A 14 -10.75 30.14 -32.97
CA LEU A 14 -11.75 30.85 -32.15
C LEU A 14 -11.68 30.27 -30.74
N ALA A 15 -10.97 30.97 -29.85
CA ALA A 15 -10.95 30.66 -28.43
C ALA A 15 -12.30 31.06 -27.81
N VAL A 16 -13.13 30.06 -27.48
CA VAL A 16 -14.33 30.24 -26.67
C VAL A 16 -13.92 30.06 -25.21
N PHE A 17 -13.81 31.17 -24.49
CA PHE A 17 -13.78 31.17 -23.03
C PHE A 17 -15.18 30.79 -22.52
N SER A 18 -15.42 29.50 -22.31
CA SER A 18 -16.58 29.04 -21.56
C SER A 18 -16.24 29.08 -20.07
N ALA A 19 -16.74 30.11 -19.39
CA ALA A 19 -16.82 30.14 -17.93
C ALA A 19 -17.83 29.07 -17.47
N ALA A 20 -17.35 27.85 -17.22
CA ALA A 20 -18.12 26.85 -16.50
C ALA A 20 -18.01 27.17 -14.99
N VAL A 21 -19.05 27.81 -14.46
CA VAL A 21 -19.32 27.80 -13.02
C VAL A 21 -19.58 26.34 -12.65
N LEU A 22 -18.56 25.68 -12.09
CA LEU A 22 -18.70 24.38 -11.46
C LEU A 22 -19.58 24.57 -10.22
N PHE A 23 -20.89 24.37 -10.38
CA PHE A 23 -21.74 23.94 -9.28
C PHE A 23 -21.30 22.52 -8.93
N GLY A 24 -20.28 22.41 -8.09
CA GLY A 24 -19.89 21.15 -7.49
C GLY A 24 -21.06 20.64 -6.67
N ASN A 25 -21.64 19.52 -7.10
CA ASN A 25 -22.31 18.62 -6.18
C ASN A 25 -21.23 18.17 -5.19
N SER A 26 -21.16 18.80 -4.02
CA SER A 26 -20.34 18.34 -2.93
C SER A 26 -20.91 17.00 -2.45
N GLY A 27 -20.35 15.90 -2.95
CA GLY A 27 -20.47 14.62 -2.27
C GLY A 27 -20.01 14.78 -0.82
N PRO A 28 -20.52 13.96 0.12
CA PRO A 28 -20.06 14.02 1.50
C PRO A 28 -18.54 13.84 1.52
N ALA A 29 -17.84 14.77 2.16
CA ALA A 29 -16.41 14.65 2.31
C ALA A 29 -16.09 13.52 3.28
N ALA A 30 -15.24 12.59 2.86
CA ALA A 30 -14.77 11.51 3.71
C ALA A 30 -13.62 12.02 4.59
N ALA A 31 -13.71 11.80 5.91
CA ALA A 31 -12.54 11.78 6.76
C ALA A 31 -12.17 10.33 7.05
N SER A 32 -10.88 10.03 7.12
CA SER A 32 -10.39 8.68 7.37
C SER A 32 -10.22 8.46 8.87
N SER A 33 -10.61 7.29 9.42
CA SER A 33 -10.04 6.90 10.72
C SER A 33 -8.61 6.44 10.52
N GLY A 34 -7.68 7.12 11.18
CA GLY A 34 -6.28 6.73 11.35
C GLY A 34 -6.08 5.46 12.16
N THR A 35 -7.07 4.56 12.23
CA THR A 35 -7.04 3.36 13.06
C THR A 35 -7.14 2.08 12.25
N ASN A 36 -6.69 2.08 10.99
CA ASN A 36 -6.02 0.85 10.57
C ASN A 36 -4.61 0.91 11.16
N GLN A 37 -4.47 0.32 12.35
CA GLN A 37 -3.22 0.36 13.08
C GLN A 37 -2.20 -0.53 12.36
N LEU A 38 -1.07 0.06 11.97
CA LEU A 38 0.11 -0.71 11.58
C LEU A 38 0.59 -1.48 12.81
N LEU A 39 0.83 -2.77 12.71
CA LEU A 39 1.23 -3.62 13.82
C LEU A 39 2.60 -4.21 13.51
N CYS A 40 3.41 -4.34 14.55
CA CYS A 40 4.65 -5.10 14.48
C CYS A 40 4.34 -6.59 14.61
N PHE A 41 5.15 -7.40 13.94
CA PHE A 41 5.36 -8.81 14.25
C PHE A 41 6.85 -9.10 14.12
N ASP A 42 7.36 -9.99 14.95
CA ASP A 42 8.77 -10.35 14.94
C ASP A 42 8.99 -11.72 15.58
N GLY A 43 10.15 -12.31 15.30
CA GLY A 43 10.47 -13.63 15.79
C GLY A 43 10.61 -13.71 17.31
N THR A 44 10.94 -12.60 17.98
CA THR A 44 11.06 -12.57 19.45
C THR A 44 9.72 -12.66 20.19
N THR A 45 8.62 -12.38 19.49
CA THR A 45 7.26 -12.47 20.04
C THR A 45 6.49 -13.68 19.50
N ASP A 46 7.04 -14.37 18.50
CA ASP A 46 6.51 -15.62 17.97
C ASP A 46 6.86 -16.78 18.91
N THR A 47 5.92 -17.14 19.76
CA THR A 47 5.96 -18.38 20.52
C THR A 47 5.57 -19.51 19.58
N ALA A 48 6.49 -20.45 19.33
CA ALA A 48 6.22 -21.61 18.48
C ALA A 48 4.83 -22.21 18.79
N ASN A 49 3.93 -22.16 17.80
CA ASN A 49 2.57 -22.70 17.76
C ASN A 49 2.13 -23.47 19.04
N GLY A 50 1.71 -22.74 20.08
CA GLY A 50 1.00 -23.31 21.23
C GLY A 50 1.83 -23.92 22.36
N ASP A 51 3.16 -23.84 22.34
CA ASP A 51 3.99 -24.36 23.44
C ASP A 51 4.52 -23.24 24.35
N THR A 52 4.56 -23.52 25.66
CA THR A 52 5.11 -22.68 26.74
C THR A 52 6.64 -22.52 26.69
N GLY A 53 7.23 -22.44 25.50
CA GLY A 53 8.63 -22.15 25.24
C GLY A 53 8.79 -20.71 24.78
N GLY A 54 9.82 -20.01 25.28
CA GLY A 54 10.12 -18.64 24.86
C GLY A 54 10.45 -18.52 23.36
N ALA A 55 10.75 -17.29 22.93
CA ALA A 55 11.09 -16.97 21.54
C ALA A 55 12.05 -17.98 20.90
N VAL A 56 11.65 -18.55 19.76
CA VAL A 56 12.47 -19.50 18.98
C VAL A 56 13.27 -18.78 17.89
N TYR A 57 12.83 -17.59 17.49
CA TYR A 57 13.41 -16.78 16.43
C TYR A 57 13.85 -15.40 16.95
N GLY A 58 14.74 -14.75 16.23
CA GLY A 58 15.15 -13.36 16.48
C GLY A 58 14.45 -12.34 15.60
N GLY A 59 15.09 -11.18 15.49
CA GLY A 59 14.51 -10.02 14.85
C GLY A 59 13.60 -9.24 15.81
N VAL A 60 13.69 -7.91 15.75
CA VAL A 60 12.88 -7.02 16.59
C VAL A 60 12.23 -5.97 15.72
N CYS A 61 10.90 -5.90 15.78
CA CYS A 61 10.14 -4.80 15.19
C CYS A 61 9.85 -3.74 16.26
N THR A 62 10.19 -2.48 15.99
CA THR A 62 9.84 -1.36 16.89
C THR A 62 9.06 -0.32 16.13
N ARG A 63 7.81 -0.07 16.56
CA ARG A 63 6.95 0.96 15.98
C ARG A 63 7.58 2.35 16.15
N ILE A 64 7.52 3.12 15.08
CA ILE A 64 7.81 4.56 15.06
C ILE A 64 6.58 5.31 14.51
N ALA A 65 6.60 6.65 14.58
CA ALA A 65 5.47 7.50 14.23
C ALA A 65 4.83 7.13 12.87
N ASN A 66 5.64 6.93 11.82
CA ASN A 66 5.18 6.67 10.46
C ASN A 66 5.55 5.28 9.93
N GLY A 67 5.85 4.31 10.80
CA GLY A 67 6.32 2.99 10.36
C GLY A 67 6.89 2.12 11.47
N ALA A 68 8.01 1.44 11.18
CA ALA A 68 8.78 0.66 12.14
C ALA A 68 10.26 0.54 11.76
N THR A 69 11.11 0.29 12.76
CA THR A 69 12.45 -0.26 12.53
C THR A 69 12.38 -1.78 12.54
N LEU A 70 13.04 -2.41 11.59
CA LEU A 70 13.17 -3.86 11.43
C LEU A 70 14.62 -4.23 11.70
N ASN A 71 14.90 -4.76 12.91
CA ASN A 71 16.26 -5.05 13.36
C ASN A 71 16.50 -6.56 13.46
N ASN A 72 17.21 -7.09 12.47
CA ASN A 72 17.67 -8.48 12.42
C ASN A 72 19.21 -8.54 12.52
N SER A 73 19.86 -7.52 13.09
CA SER A 73 21.33 -7.42 13.11
C SER A 73 21.97 -8.29 14.18
N VAL A 74 21.19 -8.81 15.14
CA VAL A 74 21.67 -9.68 16.20
C VAL A 74 21.03 -11.06 16.02
N PRO A 75 21.77 -12.03 15.48
CA PRO A 75 21.29 -13.40 15.34
C PRO A 75 21.03 -14.02 16.70
N VAL A 76 19.81 -14.46 16.97
CA VAL A 76 19.49 -15.29 18.15
C VAL A 76 19.03 -16.71 17.79
N GLY A 77 18.73 -16.97 16.51
CA GLY A 77 18.42 -18.30 15.98
C GLY A 77 18.60 -18.42 14.46
N SER A 78 18.13 -19.51 13.87
CA SER A 78 17.94 -19.60 12.41
C SER A 78 16.53 -19.14 12.06
N GLY A 79 16.40 -18.16 11.18
CA GLY A 79 15.10 -17.63 10.75
C GLY A 79 14.64 -16.38 11.49
N ASP A 80 15.57 -15.51 11.90
CA ASP A 80 15.25 -14.22 12.51
C ASP A 80 14.46 -13.33 11.54
N TYR A 81 13.37 -12.73 12.02
CA TYR A 81 12.53 -11.88 11.19
C TYR A 81 11.87 -10.75 11.98
N SER A 82 11.56 -9.67 11.28
CA SER A 82 10.75 -8.58 11.80
C SER A 82 9.96 -7.93 10.67
N GLY A 83 8.76 -7.43 10.97
CA GLY A 83 7.91 -6.87 9.94
C GLY A 83 6.73 -6.10 10.48
N VAL A 84 5.97 -5.53 9.54
CA VAL A 84 4.74 -4.80 9.82
C VAL A 84 3.60 -5.22 8.92
N TYR A 85 2.39 -5.17 9.46
CA TYR A 85 1.15 -5.43 8.73
C TYR A 85 0.05 -4.52 9.25
N TYR A 86 -1.03 -4.37 8.51
CA TYR A 86 -2.23 -3.71 9.04
C TYR A 86 -3.17 -4.72 9.65
N LYS A 87 -3.78 -4.40 10.81
CA LYS A 87 -4.77 -5.28 11.45
C LYS A 87 -5.91 -5.69 10.52
N THR A 88 -6.28 -4.81 9.59
CA THR A 88 -7.23 -5.10 8.52
C THR A 88 -6.65 -4.65 7.19
N SER A 89 -7.01 -5.31 6.09
CA SER A 89 -6.66 -4.84 4.75
C SER A 89 -7.89 -4.91 3.86
N SER A 90 -8.05 -3.91 3.00
CA SER A 90 -9.03 -3.91 1.92
C SER A 90 -8.59 -4.74 0.72
N LEU A 91 -7.35 -5.27 0.73
CA LEU A 91 -6.83 -6.07 -0.37
C LEU A 91 -7.33 -7.50 -0.35
N SER A 92 -7.55 -8.11 0.82
CA SER A 92 -8.00 -9.50 0.92
C SER A 92 -9.24 -9.75 0.06
N GLY A 93 -9.17 -10.74 -0.82
CA GLY A 93 -10.22 -11.12 -1.77
C GLY A 93 -10.29 -10.26 -3.04
N LYS A 94 -9.47 -9.21 -3.21
CA LYS A 94 -9.41 -8.45 -4.47
C LYS A 94 -8.64 -9.23 -5.53
N LEU A 95 -9.08 -9.10 -6.78
CA LEU A 95 -8.27 -9.48 -7.94
C LEU A 95 -6.96 -8.70 -7.93
N LEU A 96 -5.88 -9.31 -8.43
CA LEU A 96 -4.59 -8.61 -8.54
C LEU A 96 -4.70 -7.32 -9.37
N GLY A 97 -5.54 -7.32 -10.41
CA GLY A 97 -5.79 -6.13 -11.24
C GLY A 97 -6.51 -4.97 -10.52
N ASP A 98 -7.14 -5.23 -9.37
CA ASP A 98 -7.87 -4.22 -8.58
C ASP A 98 -7.06 -3.69 -7.39
N VAL A 99 -5.81 -4.13 -7.23
CA VAL A 99 -4.90 -3.65 -6.19
C VAL A 99 -4.39 -2.26 -6.56
N THR A 100 -4.61 -1.29 -5.68
CA THR A 100 -4.26 0.13 -5.90
C THR A 100 -3.30 0.69 -4.84
N GLN A 101 -3.00 -0.09 -3.79
CA GLN A 101 -2.17 0.32 -2.67
C GLN A 101 -1.26 -0.84 -2.25
N LEU A 102 -0.01 -0.79 -2.69
CA LEU A 102 0.99 -1.81 -2.38
C LEU A 102 2.36 -1.14 -2.39
N SER A 103 2.72 -0.43 -1.31
CA SER A 103 3.98 0.31 -1.26
C SER A 103 4.54 0.48 0.15
N PHE A 104 5.82 0.78 0.25
CA PHE A 104 6.45 1.29 1.47
C PHE A 104 7.74 2.04 1.13
N SER A 105 8.05 3.09 1.89
CA SER A 105 9.35 3.75 1.87
C SER A 105 10.33 3.02 2.80
N TYR A 106 11.62 3.00 2.47
CA TYR A 106 12.63 2.35 3.29
C TYR A 106 13.98 3.07 3.35
N THR A 107 14.72 2.81 4.43
CA THR A 107 16.14 3.11 4.55
C THR A 107 16.92 1.89 5.01
N GLY A 108 18.22 1.86 4.74
CA GLY A 108 19.08 0.69 4.98
C GLY A 108 19.57 0.12 3.65
N ILE A 109 20.45 -0.89 3.70
CA ILE A 109 20.97 -1.54 2.49
C ILE A 109 20.05 -2.71 2.17
N PRO A 110 19.28 -2.68 1.07
CA PRO A 110 18.38 -3.78 0.74
C PRO A 110 19.19 -5.00 0.29
N THR A 111 18.67 -6.18 0.64
CA THR A 111 19.14 -7.50 0.20
C THR A 111 18.08 -8.14 -0.69
N ALA A 112 18.44 -9.20 -1.40
CA ALA A 112 17.49 -9.91 -2.26
C ALA A 112 16.21 -10.38 -1.52
N GLY A 113 16.31 -10.68 -0.22
CA GLY A 113 15.17 -11.04 0.61
C GLY A 113 14.51 -9.86 1.35
N SER A 114 15.24 -8.79 1.68
CA SER A 114 14.77 -7.81 2.68
C SER A 114 15.10 -6.34 2.38
N PRO A 115 14.24 -5.39 2.81
CA PRO A 115 12.83 -5.60 3.18
C PRO A 115 11.98 -5.88 1.94
N ARG A 116 10.87 -6.59 2.10
CA ARG A 116 9.95 -6.88 1.00
C ARG A 116 8.49 -6.85 1.44
N ILE A 117 7.60 -6.63 0.49
CA ILE A 117 6.19 -7.00 0.63
C ILE A 117 6.06 -8.49 0.33
N SER A 118 5.43 -9.22 1.26
CA SER A 118 4.89 -10.56 1.01
C SER A 118 3.39 -10.42 0.79
N LEU A 119 2.96 -10.69 -0.44
CA LEU A 119 1.57 -10.62 -0.86
C LEU A 119 1.00 -12.05 -0.90
N PRO A 120 0.07 -12.41 0.00
CA PRO A 120 -0.59 -13.71 -0.05
C PRO A 120 -1.44 -13.82 -1.32
N ILE A 121 -1.31 -14.92 -2.05
CA ILE A 121 -2.00 -15.19 -3.31
C ILE A 121 -2.99 -16.33 -3.13
N ASP A 122 -4.21 -16.12 -3.62
CA ASP A 122 -5.28 -17.10 -3.74
C ASP A 122 -5.54 -17.34 -5.23
N VAL A 123 -5.12 -18.49 -5.73
CA VAL A 123 -5.26 -18.91 -7.12
C VAL A 123 -6.62 -19.55 -7.37
N THR A 124 -7.19 -20.21 -6.36
CA THR A 124 -8.45 -20.97 -6.48
C THR A 124 -9.68 -20.10 -6.25
N GLY A 125 -9.52 -18.92 -5.63
CA GLY A 125 -10.59 -18.01 -5.24
C GLY A 125 -11.40 -18.51 -4.02
N ASP A 126 -10.83 -19.42 -3.21
CA ASP A 126 -11.51 -20.01 -2.06
C ASP A 126 -11.34 -19.21 -0.74
N GLY A 127 -10.59 -18.11 -0.78
CA GLY A 127 -10.30 -17.27 0.38
C GLY A 127 -9.10 -17.73 1.20
N THR A 128 -8.33 -18.70 0.71
CA THR A 128 -7.12 -19.23 1.35
C THR A 128 -5.88 -18.80 0.59
N THR A 129 -4.78 -18.58 1.31
CA THR A 129 -3.48 -18.33 0.67
C THR A 129 -2.87 -19.65 0.18
N ASP A 130 -2.63 -19.76 -1.12
CA ASP A 130 -1.91 -20.87 -1.75
C ASP A 130 -0.39 -20.67 -1.66
N PHE A 131 0.09 -19.45 -1.91
CA PHE A 131 1.50 -19.07 -1.83
C PHE A 131 1.66 -17.55 -1.67
N TYR A 132 2.90 -17.08 -1.65
CA TYR A 132 3.23 -15.65 -1.57
C TYR A 132 3.92 -15.18 -2.84
N ALA A 133 3.52 -14.00 -3.30
CA ALA A 133 4.33 -13.17 -4.18
C ALA A 133 5.22 -12.23 -3.34
N PHE A 134 6.40 -11.93 -3.86
CA PHE A 134 7.45 -11.19 -3.20
C PHE A 134 7.81 -9.96 -4.03
N ILE A 135 7.70 -8.79 -3.42
CA ILE A 135 8.11 -7.51 -4.00
C ILE A 135 9.16 -6.89 -3.08
N GLY A 136 10.43 -7.12 -3.41
CA GLY A 136 11.57 -6.77 -2.58
C GLY A 136 12.17 -5.41 -2.93
N ALA A 137 12.61 -4.67 -1.91
CA ALA A 137 13.33 -3.42 -2.05
C ALA A 137 14.50 -3.55 -3.03
N PHE A 138 15.30 -4.62 -2.94
CA PHE A 138 16.44 -4.86 -3.84
C PHE A 138 16.06 -4.91 -5.32
N TYR A 139 14.90 -5.49 -5.64
CA TYR A 139 14.42 -5.66 -7.01
C TYR A 139 13.54 -4.51 -7.50
N CYS A 140 13.27 -3.54 -6.64
CA CYS A 140 12.70 -2.22 -6.95
C CYS A 140 13.75 -1.11 -6.81
N ASN A 141 15.01 -1.43 -6.50
CA ASN A 141 15.99 -0.43 -6.09
C ASN A 141 16.59 0.29 -7.30
N ASP A 142 15.89 1.29 -7.79
CA ASP A 142 16.40 2.33 -8.68
C ASP A 142 17.12 3.47 -7.91
N GLY A 143 17.26 3.33 -6.58
CA GLY A 143 17.82 4.32 -5.66
C GLY A 143 16.78 5.24 -5.01
N ALA A 144 15.47 5.08 -5.28
CA ALA A 144 14.42 5.95 -4.74
C ALA A 144 14.08 5.73 -3.26
N GLY A 145 14.55 4.64 -2.64
CA GLY A 145 14.18 4.29 -1.26
C GLY A 145 12.68 3.99 -1.10
N LEU A 146 12.04 3.52 -2.17
CA LEU A 146 10.62 3.23 -2.27
C LEU A 146 10.42 1.86 -2.92
N VAL A 147 9.46 1.11 -2.43
CA VAL A 147 8.87 -0.04 -3.12
C VAL A 147 7.47 0.37 -3.50
N ASP A 148 7.18 0.45 -4.79
CA ASP A 148 5.84 0.76 -5.32
C ASP A 148 5.61 0.04 -6.66
N PRO A 149 5.42 -1.30 -6.66
CA PRO A 149 5.25 -2.09 -7.88
C PRO A 149 4.12 -1.61 -8.80
N ILE A 150 3.13 -0.89 -8.28
CA ILE A 150 1.97 -0.41 -9.05
C ILE A 150 2.39 0.72 -9.99
N HIS A 151 3.26 1.62 -9.53
CA HIS A 151 3.67 2.81 -10.27
C HIS A 151 5.13 2.76 -10.76
N ASP A 152 5.93 1.87 -10.18
CA ASP A 152 7.33 1.65 -10.55
C ASP A 152 7.46 0.39 -11.41
N SER A 153 7.67 0.61 -12.70
CA SER A 153 7.88 -0.47 -13.67
C SER A 153 9.21 -1.22 -13.54
N THR A 154 10.11 -0.80 -12.64
CA THR A 154 11.39 -1.47 -12.38
C THR A 154 11.27 -2.59 -11.35
N CYS A 155 10.21 -2.57 -10.53
CA CYS A 155 9.93 -3.58 -9.53
C CYS A 155 9.68 -4.97 -10.13
N THR A 156 10.66 -5.87 -9.99
CA THR A 156 10.48 -7.28 -10.40
C THR A 156 9.66 -8.05 -9.37
N ILE A 157 8.67 -8.82 -9.83
CA ILE A 157 7.76 -9.60 -8.98
C ILE A 157 8.17 -11.07 -9.01
N PHE A 158 8.45 -11.65 -7.85
CA PHE A 158 8.73 -13.08 -7.69
C PHE A 158 7.56 -13.76 -6.97
N TYR A 159 7.43 -15.07 -7.07
CA TYR A 159 6.50 -15.85 -6.24
C TYR A 159 6.99 -17.30 -6.12
N THR A 160 6.51 -18.02 -5.11
CA THR A 160 6.87 -19.42 -4.89
C THR A 160 6.46 -20.29 -6.08
N GLY A 161 7.42 -21.00 -6.69
CA GLY A 161 7.17 -21.82 -7.87
C GLY A 161 7.08 -21.05 -9.19
N GLY A 162 7.35 -19.75 -9.17
CA GLY A 162 7.42 -18.90 -10.36
C GLY A 162 8.72 -19.00 -11.17
N PRO A 163 8.81 -18.28 -12.30
CA PRO A 163 10.02 -18.23 -13.09
C PRO A 163 11.17 -17.60 -12.30
N VAL A 164 12.38 -18.14 -12.44
CA VAL A 164 13.60 -17.65 -11.75
C VAL A 164 13.90 -16.20 -12.09
N SER A 165 13.53 -15.74 -13.29
CA SER A 165 13.69 -14.35 -13.71
C SER A 165 12.71 -13.38 -13.05
N GLY A 166 11.66 -13.88 -12.41
CA GLY A 166 10.51 -13.08 -11.99
C GLY A 166 9.71 -12.52 -13.18
N TYR A 167 8.66 -11.77 -12.86
CA TYR A 167 7.94 -10.92 -13.80
C TYR A 167 8.53 -9.51 -13.80
N PRO A 168 8.70 -8.88 -14.96
CA PRO A 168 9.45 -7.63 -15.07
C PRO A 168 8.77 -6.44 -14.37
N ASN A 169 7.47 -6.51 -14.12
CA ASN A 169 6.70 -5.49 -13.38
C ASN A 169 5.32 -6.03 -12.97
N TRP A 170 4.60 -5.25 -12.16
CA TRP A 170 3.23 -5.55 -11.73
C TRP A 170 2.26 -5.78 -12.88
N ALA A 171 2.30 -4.93 -13.91
CA ALA A 171 1.40 -5.05 -15.05
C ALA A 171 1.56 -6.39 -15.79
N ALA A 172 2.80 -6.85 -15.98
CA ALA A 172 3.09 -8.15 -16.57
C ALA A 172 2.63 -9.31 -15.67
N PHE A 173 2.83 -9.20 -14.35
CA PHE A 173 2.37 -10.20 -13.39
C PHE A 173 0.84 -10.33 -13.39
N VAL A 174 0.12 -9.20 -13.33
CA VAL A 174 -1.35 -9.15 -13.39
C VAL A 174 -1.87 -9.70 -14.72
N ALA A 175 -1.26 -9.33 -15.85
CA ALA A 175 -1.68 -9.79 -17.16
C ALA A 175 -1.54 -11.30 -17.34
N ALA A 176 -0.50 -11.90 -16.75
CA ALA A 176 -0.30 -13.35 -16.75
C ALA A 176 -1.29 -14.10 -15.83
N HIS A 177 -1.85 -13.41 -14.83
CA HIS A 177 -2.65 -13.99 -13.76
C HIS A 177 -3.96 -13.22 -13.51
N PRO A 178 -4.84 -13.08 -14.51
CA PRO A 178 -6.00 -12.18 -14.43
C PRO A 178 -7.09 -12.65 -13.45
N THR A 179 -7.04 -13.90 -12.97
CA THR A 179 -8.05 -14.49 -12.08
C THR A 179 -7.56 -14.69 -10.65
N TRP A 180 -6.29 -14.37 -10.36
CA TRP A 180 -5.74 -14.56 -9.01
C TRP A 180 -6.21 -13.43 -8.10
N HIS A 181 -6.38 -13.77 -6.82
CA HIS A 181 -6.80 -12.85 -5.78
C HIS A 181 -5.70 -12.69 -4.73
N VAL A 182 -5.81 -11.63 -3.93
CA VAL A 182 -5.06 -11.50 -2.69
C VAL A 182 -5.69 -12.39 -1.62
N GLY A 183 -4.98 -13.42 -1.16
CA GLY A 183 -5.57 -14.45 -0.29
C GLY A 183 -5.76 -14.03 1.17
N ALA A 184 -4.93 -13.11 1.68
CA ALA A 184 -4.97 -12.68 3.08
C ALA A 184 -4.35 -11.28 3.24
N ILE A 185 -4.17 -10.83 4.48
CA ILE A 185 -3.56 -9.54 4.77
C ILE A 185 -2.10 -9.53 4.33
N PRO A 186 -1.68 -8.60 3.45
CA PRO A 186 -0.28 -8.45 3.07
C PRO A 186 0.54 -7.83 4.19
N PHE A 187 1.85 -8.02 4.13
CA PHE A 187 2.77 -7.50 5.13
C PHE A 187 4.13 -7.15 4.53
N VAL A 188 4.82 -6.21 5.18
CA VAL A 188 6.24 -5.94 4.94
C VAL A 188 7.06 -6.77 5.92
N ILE A 189 8.09 -7.44 5.44
CA ILE A 189 8.98 -8.27 6.25
C ILE A 189 10.45 -8.05 5.87
N ALA A 190 11.31 -8.17 6.87
CA ALA A 190 12.72 -8.46 6.72
C ALA A 190 13.05 -9.77 7.44
N ASP A 191 13.71 -10.69 6.76
CA ASP A 191 14.15 -12.01 7.25
C ASP A 191 15.60 -12.34 6.84
N ASP A 192 16.32 -11.35 6.28
CA ASP A 192 17.77 -11.35 6.17
C ASP A 192 18.41 -10.62 7.35
N ALA A 193 19.70 -10.88 7.60
CA ALA A 193 20.48 -10.13 8.57
C ALA A 193 20.65 -8.66 8.14
N GLY A 194 20.29 -7.73 9.02
CA GLY A 194 20.43 -6.30 8.74
C GLY A 194 19.57 -5.40 9.61
N PHE A 195 19.52 -4.13 9.24
CA PHE A 195 18.71 -3.11 9.91
C PHE A 195 18.06 -2.22 8.86
N TRP A 196 16.75 -2.11 8.93
CA TRP A 196 15.97 -1.26 8.03
C TRP A 196 14.99 -0.41 8.81
N THR A 197 14.63 0.73 8.25
CA THR A 197 13.44 1.47 8.66
C THR A 197 12.46 1.41 7.51
N VAL A 198 11.22 1.04 7.80
CA VAL A 198 10.11 1.08 6.85
C VAL A 198 9.13 2.16 7.29
N SER A 199 8.60 2.92 6.35
CA SER A 199 7.66 4.01 6.62
C SER A 199 6.70 4.21 5.46
N ASN A 200 5.63 4.99 5.66
CA ASN A 200 4.61 5.24 4.64
C ASN A 200 4.13 3.92 4.01
N VAL A 201 3.82 2.95 4.87
CA VAL A 201 3.42 1.61 4.44
C VAL A 201 1.99 1.68 3.94
N HIS A 202 1.74 1.20 2.73
CA HIS A 202 0.43 1.13 2.11
C HIS A 202 0.15 -0.30 1.66
N LEU A 203 -0.81 -0.98 2.28
CA LEU A 203 -1.14 -2.39 2.01
C LEU A 203 -2.66 -2.57 1.92
N GLY A 204 -3.29 -1.67 1.16
CA GLY A 204 -4.73 -1.46 1.11
C GLY A 204 -5.31 -1.19 2.48
N GLU A 205 -4.64 -0.38 3.27
CA GLU A 205 -5.18 0.07 4.53
C GLU A 205 -6.57 0.64 4.27
N LYS A 206 -7.56 0.08 4.96
CA LYS A 206 -8.91 0.60 4.85
C LYS A 206 -8.87 1.95 5.55
N VAL A 207 -8.69 3.00 4.75
CA VAL A 207 -9.19 4.33 5.07
C VAL A 207 -10.66 4.06 5.38
N SER A 208 -11.02 3.94 6.66
CA SER A 208 -12.44 3.91 6.98
C SER A 208 -12.89 5.33 6.69
N GLU A 209 -13.30 5.57 5.45
CA GLU A 209 -13.98 6.77 5.04
C GLU A 209 -15.22 6.85 5.92
N ARG A 210 -15.08 7.55 7.04
CA ARG A 210 -16.19 8.01 7.83
C ARG A 210 -16.74 9.15 7.02
N THR A 211 -17.81 8.88 6.29
CA THR A 211 -18.54 9.89 5.51
C THR A 211 -19.69 10.51 6.31
N ASN A 212 -19.85 10.09 7.58
CA ASN A 212 -20.92 10.57 8.44
C ASN A 212 -20.35 11.47 9.56
N LYS A 213 -20.91 12.68 9.67
CA LYS A 213 -20.65 13.63 10.77
C LYS A 213 -20.83 13.03 12.17
N ASP A 214 -21.65 12.01 12.32
CA ASP A 214 -21.87 11.34 13.61
C ASP A 214 -20.62 10.61 14.10
N ASP A 215 -19.72 10.23 13.19
CA ASP A 215 -18.46 9.58 13.51
C ASP A 215 -17.45 10.54 14.17
N CYS A 216 -17.65 11.87 14.02
CA CYS A 216 -16.87 12.87 14.73
C CYS A 216 -17.27 13.02 16.20
N LYS A 217 -18.46 12.55 16.61
CA LYS A 217 -19.02 12.81 17.94
C LYS A 217 -18.31 12.00 19.02
N LYS A 218 -18.37 12.46 20.27
CA LYS A 218 -17.88 11.74 21.47
C LYS A 218 -16.39 11.37 21.39
N GLY A 219 -15.57 12.24 20.80
CA GLY A 219 -14.13 12.03 20.67
C GLY A 219 -13.70 11.28 19.41
N GLY A 220 -14.65 10.80 18.58
CA GLY A 220 -14.31 10.08 17.34
C GLY A 220 -13.47 10.88 16.35
N TRP A 221 -13.50 12.22 16.41
CA TRP A 221 -12.67 13.11 15.58
C TRP A 221 -11.16 13.05 15.85
N MET A 222 -10.73 12.60 17.03
CA MET A 222 -9.30 12.61 17.41
C MET A 222 -8.49 11.65 16.57
N ASP A 223 -9.13 10.56 16.17
CA ASP A 223 -8.53 9.52 15.34
C ASP A 223 -8.89 9.73 13.87
N LEU A 224 -9.51 10.85 13.49
CA LEU A 224 -9.85 11.17 12.10
C LEU A 224 -8.84 12.14 11.49
N ALA A 225 -8.53 11.95 10.20
CA ALA A 225 -7.74 12.88 9.40
C ALA A 225 -8.52 13.33 8.16
N ARG A 226 -8.27 14.56 7.72
CA ARG A 226 -8.72 15.06 6.42
C ARG A 226 -8.06 14.27 5.28
N ALA A 227 -8.56 14.45 4.06
CA ALA A 227 -7.99 13.83 2.87
C ALA A 227 -6.52 14.25 2.61
N ASP A 228 -6.11 15.41 3.10
CA ASP A 228 -4.71 15.89 3.05
C ASP A 228 -3.82 15.35 4.20
N GLY A 229 -4.36 14.47 5.05
CA GLY A 229 -3.68 13.89 6.20
C GLY A 229 -3.63 14.79 7.44
N SER A 230 -4.17 16.01 7.39
CA SER A 230 -4.19 16.90 8.55
C SER A 230 -5.22 16.46 9.61
N SER A 231 -4.84 16.55 10.88
CA SER A 231 -5.71 16.25 12.01
C SER A 231 -6.79 17.32 12.21
N PHE A 232 -7.94 16.93 12.75
CA PHE A 232 -8.97 17.88 13.19
C PHE A 232 -8.55 18.56 14.50
N LYS A 233 -8.91 19.83 14.66
CA LYS A 233 -8.60 20.62 15.87
C LYS A 233 -9.58 20.33 17.01
N ASN A 234 -10.81 19.97 16.66
CA ASN A 234 -11.89 19.64 17.59
C ASN A 234 -13.04 18.93 16.86
N GLN A 235 -14.05 18.47 17.62
CA GLN A 235 -15.25 17.83 17.07
C GLN A 235 -15.98 18.71 16.04
N GLY A 236 -16.07 20.02 16.28
CA GLY A 236 -16.78 20.94 15.39
C GLY A 236 -16.12 21.04 14.02
N ASP A 237 -14.79 21.11 14.01
CA ASP A 237 -13.94 21.11 12.82
C ASP A 237 -14.13 19.83 11.97
N CYS A 238 -14.14 18.66 12.62
CA CYS A 238 -14.46 17.40 11.95
C CYS A 238 -15.88 17.38 11.35
N ILE A 239 -16.89 17.77 12.14
CA ILE A 239 -18.29 17.81 11.66
C ILE A 239 -18.45 18.78 10.48
N GLN A 240 -17.79 19.93 10.53
CA GLN A 240 -17.82 20.91 9.46
C GLN A 240 -17.21 20.33 8.17
N TYR A 241 -16.05 19.69 8.29
CA TYR A 241 -15.42 19.02 7.18
C TYR A 241 -16.32 17.93 6.59
N MET A 242 -16.94 17.07 7.41
CA MET A 242 -17.88 16.03 6.92
C MET A 242 -19.09 16.61 6.16
N ASN A 243 -19.60 17.77 6.58
CA ASN A 243 -20.75 18.39 5.93
C ASN A 243 -20.39 19.18 4.66
N THR A 244 -19.17 19.71 4.57
CA THR A 244 -18.84 20.76 3.58
C THR A 244 -17.59 20.48 2.75
N GLY A 245 -16.75 19.52 3.14
CA GLY A 245 -15.46 19.23 2.54
C GLY A 245 -14.41 20.32 2.72
N LYS A 246 -14.56 21.17 3.74
CA LYS A 246 -13.65 22.29 4.05
C LYS A 246 -13.28 22.28 5.52
#